data_AF-A0A0C2GMM7-F1
#
_entry.id   AF-A0A0C2GMM7-F1
#
_cell.length_a   1.000
_cell.length_b   1.000
_cell.length_c   1.000
_cell.angle_alpha   90.00
_cell.angle_beta   90.00
_cell.angle_gamma   90.00
#
_symmetry.space_group_name_H-M   'P 1'
#
loop_
_entity.id
_entity.type
_entity.pdbx_description
1 polymer ?
#
loop_
_entity_poly.entity_id
_entity_poly.type
_entity_poly.pdbx_seq_one_letter_code
_entity_poly.pdbx_strand_id
1 'polypeptide(L)'
;MARTSSLYTQLKTGELQGVVLGDSAYAAETFLLKPLGAPKNEKETRYNRAACGARAKVEHCFGVLKRQFHILHGECRYEPRRPCEIIVMCCILRNMAIEQKEAEDYDPPPNYDGEEEEDYICTPDEEGSKNDVARAKAFMQKIIEEYF
;
A
#
# COMPACT_ATOMS: atom_id res chain seq x y z
N MET A 1 -7.14 7.65 10.36
CA MET A 1 -6.03 8.56 10.00
C MET A 1 -6.03 8.99 8.53
N ALA A 2 -6.33 8.14 7.55
CA ALA A 2 -6.31 8.56 6.13
C ALA A 2 -7.40 9.60 5.76
N ARG A 3 -8.61 9.48 6.32
CA ARG A 3 -9.76 10.35 5.99
C ARG A 3 -9.59 11.83 6.35
N THR A 4 -8.67 12.16 7.26
CA THR A 4 -8.39 13.54 7.68
C THR A 4 -7.26 14.18 6.87
N SER A 5 -6.71 13.48 5.87
CA SER A 5 -5.65 14.01 5.02
C SER A 5 -6.20 14.91 3.91
N SER A 6 -5.39 15.88 3.48
CA SER A 6 -5.69 16.69 2.28
C SER A 6 -5.82 15.82 1.04
N LEU A 7 -4.97 14.81 0.89
CA LEU A 7 -4.99 13.85 -0.21
C LEU A 7 -6.35 13.13 -0.31
N TYR A 8 -6.88 12.63 0.81
CA TYR A 8 -8.20 12.01 0.84
C TYR A 8 -9.28 12.99 0.36
N THR A 9 -9.24 14.23 0.84
CA THR A 9 -10.21 15.26 0.44
C THR A 9 -10.14 15.52 -1.06
N GLN A 10 -8.94 15.72 -1.60
CA GLN A 10 -8.72 16.00 -3.03
C GLN A 10 -9.17 14.84 -3.93
N LEU A 11 -8.90 13.59 -3.54
CA LEU A 11 -9.36 12.40 -4.27
C LEU A 11 -10.88 12.23 -4.16
N LYS A 12 -11.47 12.53 -2.99
CA LYS A 12 -12.91 12.40 -2.76
C LYS A 12 -13.71 13.48 -3.51
N THR A 13 -13.21 14.70 -3.58
CA THR A 13 -13.83 15.81 -4.32
C THR A 13 -13.57 15.74 -5.82
N GLY A 14 -12.63 14.92 -6.27
CA GLY A 14 -12.21 14.82 -7.67
C GLY A 14 -11.30 15.95 -8.12
N GLU A 15 -10.78 16.76 -7.19
CA GLU A 15 -9.72 17.76 -7.46
C GLU A 15 -8.44 17.08 -7.94
N LEU A 16 -8.11 15.93 -7.35
CA LEU A 16 -7.07 15.04 -7.82
C LEU A 16 -7.70 13.81 -8.45
N GLN A 17 -7.38 13.55 -9.73
CA GLN A 17 -7.76 12.32 -10.40
C GLN A 17 -6.65 11.28 -10.25
N GLY A 18 -6.98 10.14 -9.68
CA GLY A 18 -6.02 9.07 -9.47
C GLY A 18 -6.64 7.90 -8.73
N VAL A 19 -5.87 6.81 -8.70
CA VAL A 19 -6.24 5.58 -8.02
C VAL A 19 -5.12 5.19 -7.07
N VAL A 20 -5.47 4.86 -5.84
CA VAL A 20 -4.53 4.45 -4.79
C VAL A 20 -4.72 2.96 -4.53
N LEU A 21 -3.62 2.22 -4.39
CA LEU A 21 -3.66 0.86 -3.86
C LEU A 21 -3.53 0.91 -2.34
N GLY A 22 -4.52 0.38 -1.63
CA GLY A 22 -4.56 0.31 -0.18
C GLY A 22 -4.68 -1.10 0.34
N ASP A 23 -4.51 -1.21 1.66
CA ASP A 23 -4.72 -2.42 2.41
C ASP A 23 -6.22 -2.82 2.47
N SER A 24 -6.47 -4.11 2.70
CA SER A 24 -7.78 -4.67 3.02
C SER A 24 -8.49 -3.96 4.19
N ALA A 25 -7.75 -3.39 5.14
CA ALA A 25 -8.30 -2.70 6.31
C ALA A 25 -8.93 -1.33 6.01
N TYR A 26 -8.70 -0.76 4.83
CA TYR A 26 -9.30 0.53 4.46
C TYR A 26 -10.73 0.34 3.93
N ALA A 27 -11.63 1.25 4.33
CA ALA A 27 -13.00 1.28 3.81
C ALA A 27 -13.02 1.49 2.29
N ALA A 28 -13.95 0.85 1.60
CA ALA A 28 -14.11 0.99 0.16
C ALA A 28 -14.39 2.44 -0.27
N GLU A 29 -13.64 2.93 -1.25
CA GLU A 29 -13.77 4.27 -1.83
C GLU A 29 -13.67 4.20 -3.36
N THR A 30 -14.23 5.18 -4.07
CA THR A 30 -14.24 5.24 -5.54
C THR A 30 -12.90 5.64 -6.18
N PHE A 31 -11.84 5.71 -5.39
CA PHE A 31 -10.47 5.98 -5.82
C PHE A 31 -9.47 5.00 -5.19
N LEU A 32 -9.97 3.97 -4.48
CA LEU A 32 -9.15 3.03 -3.72
C LEU A 32 -9.31 1.61 -4.26
N LEU A 33 -8.20 1.01 -4.67
CA LEU A 33 -8.09 -0.41 -4.94
C LEU A 33 -7.62 -1.12 -3.68
N LYS A 34 -8.20 -2.27 -3.37
CA LYS A 34 -7.79 -3.15 -2.27
C LYS A 34 -7.91 -4.61 -2.72
N PRO A 35 -7.13 -5.53 -2.16
CA PRO A 35 -7.26 -6.95 -2.45
C PRO A 35 -8.68 -7.47 -2.22
N LEU A 36 -9.13 -8.38 -3.08
CA LEU A 36 -10.42 -9.05 -2.94
C LEU A 36 -10.27 -10.22 -1.96
N GLY A 37 -11.20 -10.37 -1.02
CA GLY A 37 -11.15 -11.48 -0.06
C GLY A 37 -11.53 -12.84 -0.66
N ALA A 38 -12.29 -12.86 -1.76
CA ALA A 38 -12.70 -14.11 -2.42
C ALA A 38 -12.79 -13.89 -3.94
N PRO A 39 -11.65 -13.97 -4.66
CA PRO A 39 -11.64 -13.87 -6.11
C PRO A 39 -12.40 -15.06 -6.73
N LYS A 40 -13.32 -14.77 -7.65
CA LYS A 40 -14.26 -15.75 -8.24
C LYS A 40 -13.94 -16.12 -9.67
N ASN A 41 -13.13 -15.32 -10.35
CA ASN A 41 -12.78 -15.50 -11.75
C ASN A 41 -11.30 -15.19 -11.99
N GLU A 42 -10.79 -15.58 -13.15
CA GLU A 42 -9.38 -15.45 -13.50
C GLU A 42 -8.89 -13.99 -13.47
N LYS A 43 -9.73 -13.03 -13.88
CA LYS A 43 -9.38 -11.60 -13.85
C LYS A 43 -9.18 -11.10 -12.42
N GLU A 44 -10.08 -11.48 -11.51
CA GLU A 44 -9.97 -11.18 -10.09
C GLU A 44 -8.73 -11.83 -9.46
N THR A 45 -8.39 -13.06 -9.85
CA THR A 45 -7.14 -13.72 -9.41
C THR A 45 -5.91 -12.98 -9.92
N ARG A 46 -5.89 -12.57 -11.20
CA ARG A 46 -4.78 -11.77 -11.77
C ARG A 46 -4.65 -10.42 -11.09
N TYR A 47 -5.76 -9.75 -10.81
CA TYR A 47 -5.80 -8.51 -10.05
C TYR A 47 -5.20 -8.68 -8.65
N ASN A 48 -5.67 -9.67 -7.89
CA ASN A 48 -5.14 -9.94 -6.55
C ASN A 48 -3.64 -10.22 -6.60
N ARG A 49 -3.17 -11.06 -7.52
CA ARG A 49 -1.74 -11.34 -7.69
C ARG A 49 -0.93 -10.05 -7.93
N ALA A 50 -1.44 -9.13 -8.76
CA ALA A 50 -0.77 -7.85 -9.00
C ALA A 50 -0.80 -6.94 -7.77
N ALA A 51 -1.92 -6.86 -7.06
CA ALA A 51 -2.05 -6.09 -5.83
C ALA A 51 -1.11 -6.60 -4.73
N CYS A 52 -1.06 -7.91 -4.51
CA CYS A 52 -0.14 -8.56 -3.57
C CYS A 52 1.31 -8.31 -3.97
N GLY A 53 1.65 -8.49 -5.25
CA GLY A 53 3.01 -8.23 -5.75
C GLY A 53 3.45 -6.77 -5.60
N ALA A 54 2.53 -5.81 -5.72
CA ALA A 54 2.81 -4.41 -5.43
C ALA A 54 3.04 -4.17 -3.94
N ARG A 55 2.25 -4.79 -3.06
CA ARG A 55 2.41 -4.70 -1.59
C ARG A 55 3.75 -5.29 -1.15
N ALA A 56 4.09 -6.49 -1.61
CA ALA A 56 5.35 -7.15 -1.28
C ALA A 56 6.56 -6.25 -1.60
N LYS A 57 6.57 -5.62 -2.78
CA LYS A 57 7.63 -4.66 -3.15
C LYS A 57 7.73 -3.48 -2.18
N VAL A 58 6.60 -2.91 -1.77
CA VAL A 58 6.58 -1.79 -0.81
C VAL A 58 7.11 -2.24 0.56
N GLU A 59 6.69 -3.41 1.03
CA GLU A 59 7.17 -3.98 2.29
C GLU A 59 8.65 -4.30 2.25
N HIS A 60 9.15 -4.83 1.14
CA HIS A 60 10.59 -5.01 0.92
C HIS A 60 11.34 -3.70 1.06
N CYS A 61 10.88 -2.64 0.38
CA CYS A 61 11.48 -1.31 0.47
C CYS A 61 11.52 -0.82 1.93
N PHE A 62 10.45 -1.03 2.71
CA PHE A 62 10.44 -0.68 4.13
C PHE A 62 11.40 -1.54 4.96
N GLY A 63 11.47 -2.85 4.71
CA GLY A 63 12.41 -3.76 5.37
C GLY A 63 13.85 -3.33 5.13
N VAL A 64 14.19 -3.08 3.87
CA VAL A 64 15.50 -2.57 3.44
C VAL A 64 15.84 -1.24 4.12
N LEU A 65 14.93 -0.26 4.12
CA LEU A 65 15.14 1.04 4.77
C LEU A 65 15.40 0.89 6.28
N LYS A 66 14.61 0.05 6.98
CA LYS A 66 14.77 -0.18 8.42
C LYS A 66 16.10 -0.85 8.78
N ARG A 67 16.62 -1.70 7.89
CA ARG A 67 17.90 -2.40 8.08
C ARG A 67 19.10 -1.51 7.82
N GLN A 68 19.04 -0.73 6.73
CA GLN A 68 20.08 0.23 6.41
C GLN A 68 20.16 1.35 7.46
N PHE A 69 19.00 1.83 7.93
CA PHE A 69 18.92 2.92 8.88
C PHE A 69 18.26 2.45 10.17
N HIS A 70 19.06 1.94 11.10
CA HIS A 70 18.59 1.39 12.39
C HIS A 70 17.73 2.38 13.22
N ILE A 71 17.85 3.68 12.97
CA ILE A 71 16.98 4.71 13.56
C ILE A 71 15.49 4.49 13.26
N LEU A 72 15.16 3.78 12.16
CA LEU A 72 13.80 3.41 11.77
C LEU A 72 13.33 2.08 12.39
N HIS A 73 14.21 1.34 13.05
CA HIS A 73 13.90 0.05 13.69
C HIS A 73 13.39 0.22 15.13
N GLY A 74 13.82 1.27 15.82
CA GLY A 74 13.47 1.52 17.22
C GLY A 74 12.18 2.30 17.43
N GLU A 75 11.76 2.40 18.70
CA GLU A 75 10.70 3.29 19.11
C GLU A 75 11.05 4.75 18.82
N CYS A 76 10.10 5.47 18.22
CA CYS A 76 10.29 6.87 17.90
C CYS A 76 10.02 7.75 19.12
N ARG A 77 11.06 8.40 19.64
CA ARG A 77 10.98 9.33 20.79
C ARG A 77 11.03 10.81 20.41
N TYR A 78 10.84 11.11 19.13
CA TYR A 78 10.87 12.47 18.62
C TYR A 78 9.46 13.02 18.41
N GLU A 79 9.30 14.34 18.43
CA GLU A 79 8.05 15.00 18.02
C GLU A 79 7.70 14.67 16.56
N PRO A 80 6.42 14.48 16.18
CA PRO A 80 6.00 13.92 14.89
C PRO A 80 6.63 14.52 13.62
N ARG A 81 7.01 15.80 13.65
CA ARG A 81 7.69 16.46 12.53
C ARG A 81 9.07 15.85 12.25
N ARG A 82 9.84 15.54 13.28
CA ARG A 82 11.23 15.08 13.16
C ARG A 82 11.36 13.69 12.53
N PRO A 83 10.50 12.71 12.86
CA PRO A 83 10.45 11.41 12.17
C PRO A 83 10.12 11.53 10.69
N CYS A 84 9.23 12.44 10.30
CA CYS A 84 8.95 12.70 8.88
C CYS A 84 10.22 13.17 8.15
N GLU A 85 10.98 14.09 8.74
CA GLU A 85 12.28 14.54 8.19
C GLU A 85 13.28 13.39 8.10
N ILE A 86 13.41 12.56 9.16
CA ILE A 86 14.30 11.40 9.19
C ILE A 86 13.93 10.41 8.08
N ILE A 87 12.65 10.07 7.93
CA ILE A 87 12.17 9.13 6.90
C ILE A 87 12.53 9.65 5.50
N VAL A 88 12.28 10.94 5.22
CA VAL A 88 12.63 11.54 3.92
C VAL A 88 14.14 11.48 3.68
N MET A 89 14.97 11.80 4.68
CA MET A 89 16.42 11.72 4.56
C MET A 89 16.90 10.28 4.31
N CYS A 90 16.33 9.29 5.00
CA CYS A 90 16.62 7.87 4.75
C CYS A 90 16.28 7.46 3.31
N CYS A 91 15.14 7.90 2.77
CA CYS A 91 14.77 7.64 1.37
C CYS A 91 15.77 8.28 0.39
N ILE A 92 16.19 9.53 0.63
CA ILE A 92 17.17 10.23 -0.21
C ILE A 92 18.52 9.49 -0.18
N LEU A 93 19.00 9.13 1.01
CA LEU A 93 20.26 8.40 1.19
C LEU A 93 20.21 7.02 0.52
N ARG A 94 19.08 6.31 0.63
CA ARG A 94 18.88 5.03 -0.06
C ARG A 94 18.96 5.18 -1.59
N ASN A 95 18.29 6.19 -2.14
CA ASN A 95 18.31 6.42 -3.58
C ASN A 95 19.73 6.70 -4.08
N MET A 96 20.51 7.49 -3.33
CA MET A 96 21.93 7.71 -3.65
C MET A 96 22.74 6.41 -3.58
N ALA A 97 22.52 5.56 -2.56
CA ALA A 97 23.19 4.26 -2.47
C ALA A 97 22.88 3.34 -3.67
N ILE A 98 21.62 3.32 -4.12
CA ILE A 98 21.19 2.58 -5.32
C ILE A 98 21.93 3.11 -6.57
N GLU A 99 22.01 4.43 -6.74
CA GLU A 99 22.73 5.04 -7.87
C GLU A 99 24.23 4.69 -7.86
N GLN A 100 24.84 4.60 -6.67
CA GLN A 100 26.23 4.19 -6.50
C GLN A 100 26.44 2.67 -6.60
N LYS A 101 25.38 1.88 -6.81
CA LYS A 101 25.41 0.41 -6.86
C LYS A 101 26.03 -0.19 -5.59
N GLU A 102 25.77 0.42 -4.44
CA GLU A 102 26.14 -0.16 -3.15
C GLU A 102 25.47 -1.53 -3.01
N ALA A 103 26.22 -2.51 -2.51
CA ALA A 103 25.70 -3.86 -2.35
C ALA A 103 24.52 -3.85 -1.36
N GLU A 104 23.46 -4.57 -1.71
CA GLU A 104 22.35 -4.80 -0.79
C GLU A 104 22.70 -5.97 0.14
N ASP A 105 23.73 -5.79 0.97
CA ASP A 105 24.18 -6.78 1.96
C ASP A 105 23.26 -6.80 3.20
N TYR A 106 21.95 -6.68 2.97
CA TYR A 106 20.91 -6.71 3.98
C TYR A 106 20.20 -8.07 3.88
N ASP A 107 20.70 -9.08 4.61
CA ASP A 107 20.11 -10.44 4.68
C ASP A 107 18.58 -10.38 4.58
N PRO A 108 17.88 -10.98 3.61
CA PRO A 108 16.43 -10.83 3.43
C PRO A 108 15.67 -11.11 4.75
N PRO A 109 14.48 -10.51 4.98
CA PRO A 109 13.68 -10.84 6.15
C PRO A 109 13.45 -12.36 6.13
N PRO A 110 13.49 -13.05 7.28
CA PRO A 110 13.33 -14.51 7.33
C PRO A 110 12.01 -15.01 6.69
N ASN A 111 11.08 -14.11 6.34
CA ASN A 111 9.79 -14.38 5.71
C ASN A 111 9.59 -13.65 4.37
N TYR A 112 10.64 -13.33 3.61
CA TYR A 112 10.49 -12.74 2.27
C TYR A 112 10.69 -13.81 1.19
N ASP A 113 9.72 -14.71 1.05
CA ASP A 113 9.74 -15.76 0.03
C ASP A 113 9.10 -15.34 -1.31
N GLY A 114 8.52 -14.13 -1.38
CA GLY A 114 7.92 -13.60 -2.60
C GLY A 114 6.70 -14.40 -3.11
N GLU A 115 6.25 -15.40 -2.35
CA GLU A 115 5.22 -16.37 -2.71
C GLU A 115 4.17 -16.58 -1.60
N GLU A 116 4.08 -15.69 -0.61
CA GLU A 116 2.92 -15.71 0.29
C GLU A 116 1.65 -15.28 -0.47
N GLU A 117 0.83 -16.26 -0.89
CA GLU A 117 -0.62 -16.05 -1.05
C GLU A 117 -1.17 -15.72 0.35
N GLU A 118 -1.07 -14.46 0.76
CA GLU A 118 -1.80 -13.98 1.92
C GLU A 118 -3.29 -14.14 1.62
N ASP A 119 -3.95 -15.07 2.32
CA ASP A 119 -5.41 -15.12 2.42
C ASP A 119 -5.88 -13.81 3.07
N TYR A 120 -6.23 -12.83 2.25
CA TYR A 120 -6.76 -11.57 2.74
C TYR A 120 -8.10 -11.82 3.41
N ILE A 121 -8.12 -11.71 4.74
CA ILE A 121 -9.35 -11.52 5.49
C ILE A 121 -9.85 -10.11 5.19
N CYS A 122 -10.58 -9.97 4.09
CA CYS A 122 -11.23 -8.72 3.73
C CYS A 122 -12.35 -8.47 4.75
N THR A 123 -12.13 -7.55 5.68
CA THR A 123 -13.17 -7.13 6.62
C THR A 123 -14.32 -6.52 5.83
N PRO A 124 -15.59 -6.86 6.14
CA PRO A 124 -16.73 -6.25 5.49
C PRO A 124 -16.66 -4.72 5.58
N ASP A 125 -16.94 -4.03 4.48
CA ASP A 125 -17.08 -2.56 4.49
C ASP A 125 -18.37 -2.19 5.23
N GLU A 126 -18.30 -2.13 6.57
CA GLU A 126 -19.42 -1.73 7.43
C GLU A 126 -19.54 -0.20 7.55
N GLU A 127 -18.50 0.54 7.15
CA GLU A 127 -18.45 1.99 7.23
C GLU A 127 -18.88 2.69 5.93
N GLY A 128 -20.01 3.40 5.97
CA GLY A 128 -20.48 4.29 4.90
C GLY A 128 -21.95 4.06 4.52
N SER A 129 -22.51 4.96 3.71
CA SER A 129 -23.83 4.73 3.13
C SER A 129 -23.76 3.50 2.20
N LYS A 130 -24.77 2.62 2.25
CA LYS A 130 -24.87 1.44 1.36
C LYS A 130 -24.65 1.81 -0.12
N ASN A 131 -25.09 2.98 -0.53
CA ASN A 131 -24.93 3.49 -1.89
C ASN A 131 -23.46 3.81 -2.24
N ASP A 132 -22.69 4.33 -1.29
CA ASP A 132 -21.28 4.68 -1.51
C ASP A 132 -20.41 3.43 -1.60
N VAL A 133 -20.67 2.45 -0.72
CA VAL A 133 -20.00 1.14 -0.77
C VAL A 133 -20.30 0.43 -2.10
N ALA A 134 -21.55 0.47 -2.58
CA ALA A 134 -21.91 -0.11 -3.86
C ALA A 134 -21.17 0.55 -5.03
N ARG A 135 -21.05 1.88 -5.02
CA ARG A 135 -20.30 2.63 -6.03
C ARG A 135 -18.81 2.30 -6.02
N ALA A 136 -18.20 2.20 -4.84
CA ALA A 136 -16.80 1.82 -4.69
C ALA A 136 -16.53 0.40 -5.22
N LYS A 137 -17.41 -0.56 -4.91
CA LYS A 137 -17.31 -1.93 -5.45
C LYS A 137 -17.47 -1.97 -6.96
N ALA A 138 -18.44 -1.22 -7.51
CA ALA A 138 -18.62 -1.13 -8.96
C ALA A 138 -17.41 -0.49 -9.66
N PHE A 139 -16.79 0.52 -9.04
CA PHE A 139 -15.57 1.13 -9.53
C PHE A 139 -14.41 0.12 -9.62
N MET A 140 -14.17 -0.63 -8.54
CA MET A 140 -13.12 -1.65 -8.52
C MET A 140 -13.39 -2.76 -9.55
N GLN A 141 -14.63 -3.25 -9.61
CA GLN A 141 -15.02 -4.26 -10.59
C GLN A 141 -14.76 -3.80 -12.03
N LYS A 142 -15.08 -2.54 -12.34
CA LYS A 142 -14.79 -1.95 -13.64
C LYS A 142 -13.29 -1.97 -13.96
N ILE A 143 -12.44 -1.60 -13.01
CA ILE A 143 -10.98 -1.62 -13.19
C ILE A 143 -10.48 -3.05 -13.44
N ILE A 144 -10.97 -4.02 -12.70
CA ILE A 144 -10.60 -5.43 -12.87
C ILE A 144 -11.03 -5.93 -14.25
N GLU A 145 -12.25 -5.62 -14.67
CA GLU A 145 -12.78 -6.04 -15.97
C GLU A 145 -12.04 -5.40 -17.15
N GLU A 146 -11.61 -4.16 -17.01
CA GLU A 146 -10.96 -3.38 -18.07
C GLU A 146 -9.46 -3.69 -18.20
N TYR A 147 -8.75 -3.94 -17.10
CA TYR A 147 -7.28 -4.00 -17.08
C TYR A 147 -6.68 -5.36 -16.69
N PHE A 148 -7.48 -6.32 -16.21
CA PHE A 148 -7.02 -7.66 -15.80
C PHE A 148 -7.78 -8.77 -16.53
#